data_AF-A0A537FVJ6-F1
#
_entry.id   AF-A0A537FVJ6-F1
#
_cell.length_a   1.000
_cell.length_b   1.000
_cell.length_c   1.000
_cell.angle_alpha   90.00
_cell.angle_beta   90.00
_cell.angle_gamma   90.00
#
_symmetry.space_group_name_H-M   'P 1'
#
loop_
_entity.id
_entity.type
_entity.pdbx_description
1 polymer ?
#
loop_
_entity_poly.entity_id
_entity_poly.type
_entity_poly.pdbx_seq_one_letter_code
_entity_poly.pdbx_strand_id
1 'polypeptide(L)'
;MEPARSRALSSRQTCRSKSSSRCPSKDDCSTISLLESKVSNLRETERAWLAGIIDGEGSIHITKTIERRNKSGFAFHPQLSITNTNMAILSNVKRITASGSICRSISSSHPAWKDKYSYTANSKTIRTILPEVLPYLIGKRKQALLLLKFLSLVKPSANSRFQRTEEMHRLYERLRNLNRKGKQE
;
A
#
# COMPACT_ATOMS: atom_id res chain seq x y z
N MET A 1 -23.20 -64.34 43.22
CA MET A 1 -22.41 -64.13 44.46
C MET A 1 -21.59 -62.87 44.27
N GLU A 2 -22.11 -61.73 44.75
CA GLU A 2 -21.26 -60.63 45.25
C GLU A 2 -20.64 -61.08 46.59
N PRO A 3 -19.48 -60.54 47.07
CA PRO A 3 -19.31 -59.13 47.48
C PRO A 3 -17.92 -58.54 47.10
N ALA A 4 -17.60 -57.24 47.05
CA ALA A 4 -17.89 -56.01 47.80
C ALA A 4 -16.66 -55.51 48.60
N ARG A 5 -16.31 -54.22 48.36
CA ARG A 5 -15.69 -53.23 49.29
C ARG A 5 -14.22 -53.45 49.68
N SER A 6 -13.40 -52.46 50.03
CA SER A 6 -13.34 -50.99 49.95
C SER A 6 -12.06 -50.59 50.70
N ARG A 7 -11.36 -49.53 50.29
CA ARG A 7 -10.91 -48.41 51.14
C ARG A 7 -9.68 -47.69 50.58
N ALA A 8 -9.70 -46.40 50.84
CA ALA A 8 -8.84 -45.37 50.28
C ALA A 8 -7.71 -44.96 51.23
N LEU A 9 -6.87 -44.06 50.68
CA LEU A 9 -6.00 -43.06 51.31
C LEU A 9 -4.65 -43.53 51.83
N SER A 10 -3.57 -43.02 51.21
CA SER A 10 -2.89 -41.84 51.76
C SER A 10 -1.62 -41.49 50.95
N SER A 11 -1.51 -40.20 50.66
CA SER A 11 -0.44 -39.51 49.94
C SER A 11 0.93 -39.62 50.60
N ARG A 12 1.97 -39.87 49.81
CA ARG A 12 3.30 -39.27 50.04
C ARG A 12 3.89 -38.74 48.75
N GLN A 13 4.11 -37.44 48.80
CA GLN A 13 4.73 -36.58 47.81
C GLN A 13 6.24 -36.58 48.09
N THR A 14 7.06 -36.85 47.08
CA THR A 14 8.47 -36.42 47.06
C THR A 14 8.79 -35.80 45.71
N CYS A 15 9.51 -34.68 45.79
CA CYS A 15 9.66 -33.65 44.79
C CYS A 15 10.73 -33.91 43.71
N ARG A 16 10.46 -33.32 42.54
CA ARG A 16 11.38 -32.59 41.63
C ARG A 16 12.50 -33.36 40.91
N SER A 17 12.40 -33.35 39.58
CA SER A 17 13.37 -32.65 38.73
C SER A 17 12.71 -32.17 37.43
N LYS A 18 13.04 -30.93 37.05
CA LYS A 18 12.47 -30.14 35.96
C LYS A 18 13.17 -30.48 34.63
N SER A 19 12.39 -30.57 33.54
CA SER A 19 12.66 -29.84 32.28
C SER A 19 11.43 -29.97 31.39
N SER A 20 10.59 -28.95 31.44
CA SER A 20 9.31 -28.84 30.74
C SER A 20 9.50 -28.14 29.39
N SER A 21 9.15 -28.82 28.31
CA SER A 21 8.54 -28.16 27.15
C SER A 21 7.51 -29.12 26.57
N ARG A 22 6.36 -29.12 27.23
CA ARG A 22 5.15 -29.83 26.86
C ARG A 22 4.63 -29.14 25.59
N CYS A 23 4.59 -29.86 24.47
CA CYS A 23 3.98 -29.38 23.24
C CYS A 23 2.54 -28.93 23.51
N PRO A 24 2.09 -27.76 23.03
CA PRO A 24 0.69 -27.39 23.12
C PRO A 24 -0.15 -28.34 22.26
N SER A 25 -1.31 -28.72 22.79
CA SER A 25 -2.35 -29.54 22.17
C SER A 25 -2.78 -29.02 20.79
N LYS A 26 -3.18 -29.94 19.90
CA LYS A 26 -3.51 -29.71 18.48
C LYS A 26 -4.74 -28.82 18.23
N ASP A 27 -5.37 -28.28 19.27
CA ASP A 27 -6.64 -27.55 19.17
C ASP A 27 -6.50 -26.02 19.41
N ASP A 28 -5.31 -25.52 19.73
CA ASP A 28 -5.06 -24.06 19.87
C ASP A 28 -4.43 -23.43 18.61
N CYS A 29 -4.42 -24.16 17.49
CA CYS A 29 -3.79 -23.73 16.24
C CYS A 29 -4.77 -23.13 15.21
N SER A 30 -6.06 -23.04 15.52
CA SER A 30 -7.11 -22.61 14.57
C SER A 30 -7.65 -21.19 14.76
N THR A 31 -7.18 -20.43 15.76
CA THR A 31 -7.75 -19.11 16.06
C THR A 31 -6.75 -17.95 15.97
N ILE A 32 -5.45 -18.22 15.85
CA ILE A 32 -4.41 -17.18 15.66
C ILE A 32 -4.05 -16.97 14.17
N SER A 33 -4.58 -17.78 13.24
CA SER A 33 -4.19 -17.69 11.81
C SER A 33 -5.07 -16.77 10.93
N LEU A 34 -6.06 -16.05 11.48
CA LEU A 34 -7.02 -15.30 10.64
C LEU A 34 -7.05 -13.78 10.84
N LEU A 35 -6.30 -13.23 11.79
CA LEU A 35 -6.27 -11.77 12.03
C LEU A 35 -4.87 -11.18 12.22
N GLU A 36 -3.82 -11.95 11.94
CA GLU A 36 -2.46 -11.41 11.84
C GLU A 36 -1.94 -11.49 10.41
N SER A 37 -1.77 -10.29 9.85
CA SER A 37 -0.63 -9.96 9.00
C SER A 37 -0.81 -10.13 7.48
N LYS A 38 -1.49 -9.14 6.89
CA LYS A 38 -1.22 -8.73 5.51
C LYS A 38 0.15 -8.04 5.47
N VAL A 39 1.22 -8.79 5.73
CA VAL A 39 2.59 -8.25 5.80
C VAL A 39 3.00 -7.81 4.41
N SER A 40 3.21 -6.52 4.26
CA SER A 40 4.04 -5.93 3.24
C SER A 40 5.46 -6.51 3.34
N ASN A 41 5.76 -7.53 2.53
CA ASN A 41 7.07 -8.19 2.41
C ASN A 41 8.14 -7.31 1.73
N LEU A 42 8.12 -5.99 1.96
CA LEU A 42 9.16 -5.10 1.46
C LEU A 42 10.29 -5.03 2.48
N ARG A 43 11.53 -5.21 2.02
CA ARG A 43 12.70 -4.94 2.86
C ARG A 43 12.80 -3.44 3.13
N GLU A 44 13.35 -3.07 4.29
CA GLU A 44 13.57 -1.67 4.65
C GLU A 44 14.31 -0.88 3.57
N THR A 45 15.36 -1.49 3.01
CA THR A 45 16.15 -0.92 1.92
C THR A 45 15.32 -0.68 0.66
N GLU A 46 14.37 -1.56 0.34
CA GLU A 46 13.47 -1.39 -0.80
C GLU A 46 12.45 -0.26 -0.55
N ARG A 47 11.96 -0.11 0.68
CA ARG A 47 11.07 1.00 1.07
C ARG A 47 11.79 2.34 0.94
N ALA A 48 12.98 2.45 1.53
CA ALA A 48 13.79 3.66 1.49
C ALA A 48 14.22 4.01 0.07
N TRP A 49 14.69 3.03 -0.71
CA TRP A 49 15.06 3.23 -2.11
C TRP A 49 13.86 3.70 -2.95
N LEU A 50 12.70 3.05 -2.81
CA LEU A 50 11.51 3.44 -3.55
C LEU A 50 11.02 4.83 -3.15
N ALA A 51 11.11 5.20 -1.88
CA ALA A 51 10.79 6.55 -1.42
C ALA A 51 11.69 7.61 -2.09
N GLY A 52 13.00 7.36 -2.16
CA GLY A 52 13.94 8.23 -2.84
C GLY A 52 13.62 8.38 -4.34
N ILE A 53 13.29 7.28 -5.01
CA ILE A 53 12.87 7.31 -6.42
C ILE A 53 11.56 8.09 -6.60
N ILE A 54 10.60 7.93 -5.69
CA ILE A 54 9.34 8.68 -5.75
C ILE A 54 9.60 10.19 -5.55
N ASP A 55 10.48 10.57 -4.63
CA ASP A 55 10.79 11.99 -4.38
C ASP A 55 11.52 12.64 -5.56
N GLY A 56 12.47 11.94 -6.18
CA GLY A 56 13.27 12.46 -7.30
C GLY A 56 12.54 12.42 -8.64
N GLU A 57 12.02 11.26 -9.02
CA GLU A 57 11.49 10.97 -10.37
C GLU A 57 9.97 10.77 -10.40
N GLY A 58 9.33 10.76 -9.23
CA GLY A 58 7.92 10.49 -9.07
C GLY A 58 7.01 11.71 -9.20
N SER A 59 5.75 11.45 -9.49
CA SER A 59 4.66 12.43 -9.49
C SER A 59 3.48 11.85 -8.73
N ILE A 60 2.98 12.60 -7.74
CA ILE A 60 1.81 12.26 -6.92
C ILE A 60 0.75 13.33 -7.13
N HIS A 61 -0.36 12.98 -7.75
CA HIS A 61 -1.44 13.92 -8.05
C HIS A 61 -2.81 13.23 -8.14
N ILE A 62 -3.85 14.03 -8.32
CA ILE A 62 -5.21 13.57 -8.66
C ILE A 62 -5.51 14.19 -10.02
N THR A 63 -5.94 13.39 -10.99
CA THR A 63 -6.42 13.89 -12.28
C THR A 63 -7.92 14.06 -12.24
N LYS A 64 -8.43 15.07 -12.97
CA LYS A 64 -9.86 15.29 -13.20
C LYS A 64 -10.13 15.03 -14.67
N THR A 65 -10.87 13.96 -14.99
CA THR A 65 -11.19 13.56 -16.38
C THR A 65 -12.65 13.81 -16.68
N ILE A 66 -12.96 14.30 -17.89
CA ILE A 66 -14.34 14.43 -18.35
C ILE A 66 -14.88 13.04 -18.66
N GLU A 67 -16.00 12.67 -18.04
CA GLU A 67 -16.62 11.37 -18.20
C GLU A 67 -18.12 11.54 -18.46
N ARG A 68 -18.51 11.50 -19.73
CA ARG A 68 -19.90 11.70 -20.18
C ARG A 68 -20.87 10.66 -19.60
N ARG A 69 -20.39 9.46 -19.27
CA ARG A 69 -21.19 8.39 -18.67
C ARG A 69 -21.40 8.57 -17.16
N ASN A 70 -20.67 9.49 -16.54
CA ASN A 70 -20.87 9.82 -15.13
C ASN A 70 -21.94 10.91 -15.04
N LYS A 71 -22.91 10.76 -14.11
CA LYS A 71 -23.99 11.74 -13.88
C LYS A 71 -23.46 13.16 -13.67
N SER A 72 -22.25 13.25 -13.12
CA SER A 72 -21.62 14.51 -12.76
C SER A 72 -20.70 15.08 -13.85
N GLY A 73 -20.53 14.39 -14.99
CA GLY A 73 -19.75 14.82 -16.16
C GLY A 73 -18.24 14.71 -16.03
N PHE A 74 -17.70 14.36 -14.85
CA PHE A 74 -16.27 14.14 -14.64
C PHE A 74 -16.00 13.18 -13.47
N ALA A 75 -14.79 12.60 -13.44
CA ALA A 75 -14.29 11.77 -12.35
C ALA A 75 -12.90 12.21 -11.90
N PHE A 76 -12.53 11.82 -10.67
CA PHE A 76 -11.22 12.08 -10.10
C PHE A 76 -10.43 10.78 -10.00
N HIS A 77 -9.21 10.73 -10.54
CA HIS A 77 -8.39 9.53 -10.49
C HIS A 77 -7.12 9.77 -9.69
N PRO A 78 -6.79 8.90 -8.72
CA PRO A 78 -5.52 8.99 -8.01
C PRO A 78 -4.37 8.59 -8.95
N GLN A 79 -3.26 9.32 -8.89
CA GLN A 79 -2.11 9.09 -9.75
C GLN A 79 -0.81 9.09 -8.95
N LEU A 80 -0.06 8.00 -9.13
CA LEU A 80 1.35 7.89 -8.78
C LEU A 80 2.06 7.36 -10.02
N SER A 81 2.98 8.16 -10.56
CA SER A 81 3.80 7.76 -11.69
C SER A 81 5.27 8.03 -11.41
N ILE A 82 6.15 7.25 -12.02
CA ILE A 82 7.60 7.45 -12.00
C ILE A 82 8.06 7.41 -13.44
N THR A 83 8.85 8.39 -13.84
CA THR A 83 9.33 8.49 -15.21
C THR A 83 10.85 8.39 -15.22
N ASN A 84 11.42 7.68 -16.19
CA ASN A 84 12.86 7.69 -16.40
C ASN A 84 13.21 7.32 -17.85
N THR A 85 14.41 7.65 -18.31
CA THR A 85 14.95 7.13 -19.58
C THR A 85 15.61 5.76 -19.41
N ASN A 86 15.94 5.37 -18.16
CA ASN A 86 16.49 4.06 -17.84
C ASN A 86 15.39 3.06 -17.44
N MET A 87 15.16 2.06 -18.30
CA MET A 87 14.16 1.01 -18.09
C MET A 87 14.46 0.10 -16.89
N ALA A 88 15.74 -0.05 -16.49
CA ALA A 88 16.11 -0.89 -15.35
C ALA A 88 15.56 -0.32 -14.03
N ILE A 89 15.54 1.01 -13.89
CA ILE A 89 14.96 1.68 -12.72
C ILE A 89 13.47 1.35 -12.60
N LEU A 90 12.72 1.52 -13.70
CA LEU A 90 11.28 1.24 -13.70
C LEU A 90 10.96 -0.25 -13.56
N SER A 91 11.82 -1.12 -14.09
CA SER A 91 11.71 -2.57 -13.90
C SER A 91 11.88 -2.95 -12.43
N ASN A 92 12.82 -2.32 -11.72
CA ASN A 92 12.98 -2.52 -10.29
C ASN A 92 11.80 -1.96 -9.49
N VAL A 93 11.27 -0.78 -9.87
CA VAL A 93 10.02 -0.24 -9.29
C VAL A 93 8.88 -1.25 -9.44
N LYS A 94 8.63 -1.76 -10.66
CA LYS A 94 7.56 -2.72 -10.92
C LYS A 94 7.75 -4.04 -10.18
N ARG A 95 9.00 -4.50 -10.02
CA ARG A 95 9.35 -5.68 -9.21
C ARG A 95 8.96 -5.47 -7.74
N ILE A 96 9.32 -4.32 -7.16
CA ILE A 96 9.02 -3.97 -5.76
C ILE A 96 7.51 -3.81 -5.56
N THR A 97 6.81 -3.14 -6.48
CA THR A 97 5.37 -2.90 -6.34
C THR A 97 4.49 -4.09 -6.73
N ALA A 98 5.06 -5.10 -7.40
CA ALA A 98 4.39 -6.29 -7.93
C ALA A 98 3.16 -6.01 -8.81
N SER A 99 2.99 -4.76 -9.29
CA SER A 99 1.80 -4.31 -10.02
C SER A 99 2.07 -3.00 -10.74
N GLY A 100 1.06 -2.43 -11.40
CA GLY A 100 1.20 -1.23 -12.24
C GLY A 100 1.66 -1.54 -13.67
N SER A 101 1.67 -0.50 -14.49
CA SER A 101 2.02 -0.57 -15.91
C SER A 101 3.27 0.27 -16.20
N ILE A 102 4.07 -0.18 -17.17
CA ILE A 102 5.16 0.63 -17.73
C ILE A 102 4.80 0.88 -19.19
N CYS A 103 4.82 2.14 -19.59
CA CYS A 103 4.61 2.56 -20.97
C CYS A 103 5.87 3.23 -21.50
N ARG A 104 6.24 2.92 -22.74
CA ARG A 104 7.28 3.65 -23.49
C ARG A 104 6.61 4.80 -24.25
N SER A 105 7.20 5.97 -24.17
CA SER A 105 6.85 7.15 -24.96
C SER A 105 8.05 7.47 -25.83
N ILE A 106 7.88 7.28 -27.14
CA ILE A 106 8.88 7.64 -28.14
C ILE A 106 8.86 9.17 -28.26
N SER A 107 10.02 9.80 -28.13
CA SER A 107 10.13 11.25 -28.27
C SER A 107 9.96 11.63 -29.74
N SER A 108 8.78 12.11 -30.13
CA SER A 108 8.54 12.61 -31.50
C SER A 108 9.12 14.01 -31.73
N SER A 109 9.55 14.70 -30.67
CA SER A 109 10.00 16.09 -30.74
C SER A 109 11.44 16.24 -31.22
N HIS A 110 12.32 15.27 -30.93
CA HIS A 110 13.70 15.29 -31.43
C HIS A 110 14.27 13.88 -31.58
N PRO A 111 14.78 13.49 -32.77
CA PRO A 111 15.31 12.14 -33.03
C PRO A 111 16.51 11.73 -32.16
N ALA A 112 17.27 12.71 -31.64
CA ALA A 112 18.46 12.46 -30.83
C ALA A 112 18.14 12.23 -29.34
N TRP A 113 16.90 12.44 -28.90
CA TRP A 113 16.53 12.25 -27.51
C TRP A 113 16.29 10.78 -27.22
N LYS A 114 16.75 10.33 -26.05
CA LYS A 114 16.43 8.99 -25.57
C LYS A 114 14.92 8.87 -25.35
N ASP A 115 14.41 7.67 -25.61
CA ASP A 115 13.03 7.35 -25.25
C ASP A 115 12.79 7.46 -23.76
N LYS A 116 11.56 7.84 -23.45
CA LYS A 116 11.08 8.02 -22.09
C LYS A 116 10.21 6.82 -21.72
N TYR A 117 10.37 6.34 -20.50
CA TYR A 117 9.50 5.32 -19.95
C TYR A 117 8.77 5.90 -18.73
N SER A 118 7.52 5.48 -18.53
CA SER A 118 6.72 5.87 -17.39
C SER A 118 6.06 4.67 -16.76
N TYR A 119 6.38 4.43 -15.49
CA TYR A 119 5.65 3.54 -14.61
C TYR A 119 4.43 4.26 -14.03
N THR A 120 3.28 3.61 -13.99
CA THR A 120 2.05 4.11 -13.37
C THR A 120 1.48 3.06 -12.42
N ALA A 121 1.26 3.45 -11.16
CA ALA A 121 0.62 2.61 -10.17
C ALA A 121 -0.91 2.70 -10.28
N ASN A 122 -1.61 1.58 -10.15
CA ASN A 122 -3.06 1.56 -10.02
C ASN A 122 -3.49 1.90 -8.58
N SER A 123 -4.77 2.23 -8.37
CA SER A 123 -5.30 2.62 -7.06
C SER A 123 -5.04 1.59 -5.95
N LYS A 124 -5.04 0.30 -6.26
CA LYS A 124 -4.74 -0.77 -5.29
C LYS A 124 -3.26 -0.71 -4.88
N THR A 125 -2.35 -0.58 -5.83
CA THR A 125 -0.93 -0.42 -5.60
C THR A 125 -0.61 0.82 -4.79
N ILE A 126 -1.27 1.95 -5.07
CA ILE A 126 -1.06 3.20 -4.32
C ILE A 126 -1.44 2.99 -2.84
N ARG A 127 -2.59 2.34 -2.58
CA ARG A 127 -3.06 2.04 -1.22
C ARG A 127 -2.10 1.14 -0.44
N THR A 128 -1.38 0.25 -1.11
CA THR A 128 -0.44 -0.67 -0.45
C THR A 128 0.96 -0.09 -0.32
N ILE A 129 1.45 0.63 -1.33
CA ILE A 129 2.85 1.09 -1.39
C ILE A 129 3.06 2.41 -0.66
N LEU A 130 2.15 3.39 -0.80
CA LEU A 130 2.36 4.69 -0.17
C LEU A 130 2.53 4.63 1.35
N PRO A 131 1.74 3.84 2.12
CA PRO A 131 1.95 3.73 3.57
C PRO A 131 3.33 3.18 3.95
N GLU A 132 3.86 2.24 3.15
CA GLU A 132 5.16 1.59 3.39
C GLU A 132 6.34 2.53 3.18
N VAL A 133 6.26 3.38 2.17
CA VAL A 133 7.33 4.34 1.84
C VAL A 133 7.16 5.66 2.60
N LEU A 134 5.99 5.92 3.18
CA LEU A 134 5.66 7.18 3.85
C LEU A 134 6.68 7.60 4.90
N PRO A 135 7.22 6.71 5.76
CA PRO A 135 8.23 7.09 6.76
C PRO A 135 9.49 7.69 6.14
N TYR A 136 9.84 7.28 4.92
CA TYR A 136 11.07 7.64 4.21
C TYR A 136 10.86 8.77 3.18
N LEU A 137 9.61 9.14 2.88
CA LEU A 137 9.32 10.27 1.98
C LEU A 137 9.62 11.61 2.66
N ILE A 138 10.31 12.48 1.94
CA ILE A 138 10.69 13.82 2.37
C ILE A 138 9.95 14.85 1.51
N GLY A 139 10.28 14.92 0.22
CA GLY A 139 9.83 15.98 -0.68
C GLY A 139 8.35 15.88 -1.05
N LYS A 140 7.82 14.66 -1.17
CA LYS A 140 6.44 14.38 -1.59
C LYS A 140 5.57 13.82 -0.48
N ARG A 141 6.01 13.90 0.78
CA ARG A 141 5.28 13.35 1.94
C ARG A 141 3.88 13.95 2.09
N LYS A 142 3.74 15.27 1.97
CA LYS A 142 2.44 15.97 2.06
C LYS A 142 1.49 15.53 0.95
N GLN A 143 1.99 15.38 -0.28
CA GLN A 143 1.22 14.89 -1.41
C GLN A 143 0.73 13.47 -1.17
N ALA A 144 1.60 12.57 -0.68
CA ALA A 144 1.26 11.20 -0.37
C ALA A 144 0.14 11.10 0.68
N LEU A 145 0.21 11.90 1.75
CA LEU A 145 -0.85 11.97 2.78
C LEU A 145 -2.19 12.42 2.20
N LEU A 146 -2.20 13.48 1.39
CA LEU A 146 -3.42 13.97 0.74
C LEU A 146 -4.01 12.94 -0.22
N LEU A 147 -3.17 12.23 -0.97
CA LEU A 147 -3.61 11.17 -1.88
C LEU A 147 -4.19 9.96 -1.13
N LEU A 148 -3.57 9.56 -0.01
CA LEU A 148 -4.11 8.52 0.87
C LEU A 148 -5.46 8.91 1.48
N LYS A 149 -5.60 10.17 1.90
CA LYS A 149 -6.88 10.70 2.37
C LYS A 149 -7.94 10.72 1.26
N PHE A 150 -7.57 11.08 0.03
CA PHE A 150 -8.48 10.99 -1.10
C PHE A 150 -8.92 9.54 -1.33
N LEU A 151 -7.98 8.59 -1.30
CA LEU A 151 -8.26 7.16 -1.46
C LEU A 151 -9.18 6.63 -0.35
N SER A 152 -9.10 7.08 0.90
CA SER A 152 -10.03 6.63 1.95
C SER A 152 -11.48 7.04 1.70
N LEU A 153 -11.72 8.12 0.94
CA LEU A 153 -13.06 8.55 0.54
C LEU A 153 -13.62 7.74 -0.64
N VAL A 154 -12.76 7.16 -1.47
CA VAL A 154 -13.17 6.32 -2.60
C VAL A 154 -13.47 4.91 -2.11
N LYS A 155 -14.76 4.58 -1.95
CA LYS A 155 -15.21 3.22 -1.60
C LYS A 155 -15.04 2.25 -2.80
N PRO A 156 -14.74 0.96 -2.60
CA PRO A 156 -14.63 -0.04 -3.67
C PRO A 156 -15.97 -0.55 -4.25
N SER A 157 -17.11 0.13 -4.01
CA SER A 157 -18.44 -0.41 -4.33
C SER A 157 -18.80 -0.27 -5.82
N ALA A 158 -19.46 -1.29 -6.38
CA ALA A 158 -19.95 -1.30 -7.77
C ALA A 158 -20.93 -0.14 -8.10
N ASN A 159 -21.59 0.41 -7.07
CA ASN A 159 -22.47 1.58 -7.19
C ASN A 159 -21.80 2.91 -6.84
N SER A 160 -20.55 2.91 -6.35
CA SER A 160 -19.78 4.13 -6.09
C SER A 160 -18.99 4.54 -7.32
N ARG A 161 -19.66 4.70 -8.46
CA ARG A 161 -19.17 5.54 -9.56
C ARG A 161 -19.08 6.96 -9.00
N PHE A 162 -17.97 7.22 -8.30
CA PHE A 162 -17.54 8.48 -7.70
C PHE A 162 -18.65 9.27 -7.02
N GLN A 163 -18.94 8.97 -5.75
CA GLN A 163 -19.62 9.94 -4.91
C GLN A 163 -18.74 11.20 -4.85
N ARG A 164 -19.19 12.24 -5.55
CA ARG A 164 -18.63 13.57 -5.50
C ARG A 164 -18.88 14.13 -4.12
N THR A 165 -17.84 14.15 -3.29
CA THR A 165 -17.87 14.94 -2.07
C THR A 165 -17.14 16.25 -2.33
N GLU A 166 -17.65 17.33 -1.73
CA GLU A 166 -16.96 18.61 -1.66
C GLU A 166 -15.52 18.43 -1.13
N GLU A 167 -15.32 17.45 -0.25
CA GLU A 167 -14.02 17.08 0.27
C GLU A 167 -13.06 16.53 -0.80
N MET A 168 -13.51 15.68 -1.73
CA MET A 168 -12.66 15.21 -2.83
C MET A 168 -12.16 16.37 -3.70
N HIS A 169 -13.03 17.33 -4.00
CA HIS A 169 -12.67 18.51 -4.77
C HIS A 169 -11.63 19.37 -4.04
N ARG A 170 -11.81 19.59 -2.73
CA ARG A 170 -10.85 20.29 -1.88
C ARG A 170 -9.48 19.59 -1.86
N LEU A 171 -9.46 18.26 -1.76
CA LEU A 171 -8.22 17.48 -1.80
C LEU A 171 -7.51 17.61 -3.15
N TYR A 172 -8.27 17.55 -4.26
CA TYR A 172 -7.75 17.77 -5.60
C TYR A 172 -7.10 19.15 -5.74
N GLU A 173 -7.80 20.24 -5.35
CA GLU A 173 -7.24 21.60 -5.46
C GLU A 173 -6.02 21.78 -4.56
N ARG A 174 -6.05 21.26 -3.33
CA ARG A 174 -4.90 21.34 -2.42
C ARG A 174 -3.68 20.63 -2.97
N LEU A 175 -3.85 19.42 -3.51
CA LEU A 175 -2.76 18.63 -4.10
C LEU A 175 -2.24 19.29 -5.38
N ARG A 176 -3.13 19.85 -6.21
CA ARG A 176 -2.77 20.61 -7.41
C ARG A 176 -1.93 21.83 -7.06
N ASN A 177 -2.34 22.60 -6.04
CA ASN A 177 -1.60 23.77 -5.57
C ASN A 177 -0.23 23.40 -5.02
N LEU A 178 -0.13 22.29 -4.29
CA LEU A 178 1.14 21.78 -3.77
C LEU A 178 2.12 21.37 -4.88
N ASN A 179 1.61 20.96 -6.04
CA ASN A 179 2.42 20.59 -7.21
C ASN A 179 2.68 21.76 -8.18
N ARG A 180 2.21 22.99 -7.88
CA ARG A 180 2.51 24.15 -8.72
C ARG A 180 4.02 24.44 -8.66
N LYS A 181 4.59 24.72 -9.83
CA LYS A 181 5.97 25.20 -9.95
C LYS A 181 6.04 26.69 -9.59
N GLY A 182 7.21 27.13 -9.13
CA GLY A 182 7.49 28.54 -8.79
C GLY A 182 7.53 28.81 -7.28
N LYS A 183 7.99 30.00 -6.89
CA LYS A 183 7.94 30.45 -5.49
C LYS A 183 6.49 30.55 -5.06
N GLN A 184 6.19 30.04 -3.87
CA GLN A 184 4.94 30.37 -3.17
C GLN A 184 5.24 31.65 -2.40
N GLU A 185 4.63 32.76 -2.82
CA GLU A 185 4.64 34.03 -2.09
C GLU A 185 3.84 33.94 -0.79
#